data_AF-A0A9P7UUM9-F1
#
_entry.id   AF-A0A9P7UUM9-F1
#
_cell.length_a   1.000
_cell.length_b   1.000
_cell.length_c   1.000
_cell.angle_alpha   90.00
_cell.angle_beta   90.00
_cell.angle_gamma   90.00
#
_symmetry.space_group_name_H-M   'P 1'
#
loop_
_entity.id
_entity.type
_entity.pdbx_description
1 polymer ?
#
loop_
_entity_poly.entity_id
_entity_poly.type
_entity_poly.pdbx_seq_one_letter_code
_entity_poly.pdbx_strand_id
1 'polypeptide(L)'
;MYLVRAIQRVSLLSPTTLAAAVPAVRGFSTPNRPNLDSTSSSTIPKETWHPVDMATRTASQNVLNVVIKTGGKAQTHEELWKQMSEEAKDELERYPPHDPYFGRSVKVVDGNIQEAFRRLSTILSRNKVAKQLRMAERHEKKGVKRRRLESERWRRLFAHEVRKNVQLVTKIRNRGA
;
A
#
# COMPACT_ATOMS: atom_id res chain seq x y z
N MET A 1 2.85 -40.53 49.78
CA MET A 1 1.48 -41.03 49.59
C MET A 1 0.95 -40.50 48.27
N TYR A 2 0.86 -41.39 47.27
CA TYR A 2 0.36 -41.08 45.93
C TYR A 2 -1.15 -41.34 45.89
N LEU A 3 -1.94 -40.36 45.45
CA LEU A 3 -3.35 -40.55 45.14
C LEU A 3 -3.58 -40.26 43.65
N VAL A 4 -3.41 -41.30 42.86
CA VAL A 4 -3.84 -41.41 41.47
C VAL A 4 -5.34 -41.69 41.49
N ARG A 5 -6.17 -40.74 41.03
CA ARG A 5 -7.58 -41.02 40.72
C ARG A 5 -7.73 -41.21 39.22
N ALA A 6 -7.75 -42.47 38.82
CA ALA A 6 -8.23 -42.92 37.52
C ALA A 6 -9.77 -42.87 37.53
N ILE A 7 -10.37 -42.23 36.53
CA ILE A 7 -11.80 -42.37 36.23
C ILE A 7 -11.95 -42.87 34.79
N GLN A 8 -12.80 -43.88 34.68
CA GLN A 8 -13.02 -44.81 33.58
C GLN A 8 -13.27 -44.20 32.20
N ARG A 9 -12.63 -44.84 31.22
CA ARG A 9 -13.07 -44.89 29.82
C ARG A 9 -14.41 -45.63 29.73
N VAL A 10 -15.39 -45.04 29.05
CA VAL A 10 -16.51 -45.76 28.44
C VAL A 10 -16.25 -45.77 26.94
N SER A 11 -16.11 -46.97 26.39
CA SER A 11 -15.97 -47.25 24.96
C SER A 11 -17.14 -48.11 24.51
N LEU A 12 -17.35 -48.12 23.19
CA LEU A 12 -18.27 -48.92 22.38
C LEU A 12 -19.62 -48.25 22.07
N LEU A 13 -19.71 -47.73 20.84
CA LEU A 13 -20.54 -48.32 19.77
C LEU A 13 -20.02 -47.82 18.41
N SER A 14 -19.77 -48.76 17.51
CA SER A 14 -19.33 -48.58 16.13
C SER A 14 -20.51 -48.89 15.15
N PRO A 15 -20.30 -48.82 13.83
CA PRO A 15 -20.82 -47.79 12.95
C PRO A 15 -22.10 -48.21 12.20
N THR A 16 -23.08 -47.30 12.09
CA THR A 16 -24.22 -47.51 11.18
C THR A 16 -23.87 -46.93 9.81
N THR A 17 -23.70 -47.84 8.85
CA THR A 17 -23.48 -47.57 7.43
C THR A 17 -24.77 -47.05 6.81
N LEU A 18 -24.79 -45.79 6.37
CA LEU A 18 -25.78 -45.26 5.43
C LEU A 18 -25.02 -44.79 4.18
N ALA A 19 -25.15 -45.60 3.14
CA ALA A 19 -24.61 -45.30 1.82
C ALA A 19 -25.45 -44.23 1.12
N ALA A 20 -24.74 -43.38 0.40
CA ALA A 20 -25.16 -42.59 -0.76
C ALA A 20 -26.15 -41.42 -0.54
N ALA A 21 -25.58 -40.24 -0.31
CA ALA A 21 -25.84 -39.09 -1.15
C ALA A 21 -24.61 -38.17 -1.11
N VAL A 22 -23.91 -38.05 -2.23
CA VAL A 22 -22.79 -37.11 -2.41
C VAL A 22 -23.36 -35.70 -2.41
N PRO A 23 -23.08 -34.84 -1.41
CA PRO A 23 -23.38 -33.43 -1.56
C PRO A 23 -22.26 -32.82 -2.39
N ALA A 24 -22.64 -32.27 -3.54
CA ALA A 24 -21.77 -31.55 -4.43
C ALA A 24 -20.93 -30.50 -3.68
N VAL A 25 -19.63 -30.55 -3.95
CA VAL A 25 -18.65 -29.45 -3.97
C VAL A 25 -19.11 -28.11 -3.36
N ARG A 26 -18.58 -27.84 -2.16
CA ARG A 26 -18.12 -26.53 -1.63
C ARG A 26 -18.71 -25.28 -2.31
N GLY A 27 -19.76 -24.73 -1.73
CA GLY A 27 -20.13 -23.32 -1.91
C GLY A 27 -19.13 -22.42 -1.20
N PHE A 28 -18.04 -22.05 -1.88
CA PHE A 28 -17.32 -20.84 -1.53
C PHE A 28 -18.28 -19.67 -1.76
N SER A 29 -18.67 -18.96 -0.70
CA SER A 29 -19.26 -17.63 -0.85
C SER A 29 -18.16 -16.73 -1.42
N THR A 30 -18.19 -16.54 -2.73
CA THR A 30 -17.38 -15.54 -3.42
C THR A 30 -17.79 -14.18 -2.87
N PRO A 31 -16.84 -13.29 -2.51
CA PRO A 31 -17.21 -11.89 -2.33
C PRO A 31 -17.89 -11.44 -3.62
N ASN A 32 -19.07 -10.83 -3.48
CA ASN A 32 -19.85 -10.26 -4.58
C ASN A 32 -18.90 -9.45 -5.48
N ARG A 33 -18.46 -10.09 -6.56
CA ARG A 33 -17.66 -9.46 -7.61
C ARG A 33 -18.70 -8.65 -8.36
N PRO A 34 -18.53 -7.32 -8.52
CA PRO A 34 -19.40 -6.58 -9.41
C PRO A 34 -19.42 -7.31 -10.75
N ASN A 35 -20.64 -7.61 -11.20
CA ASN A 35 -20.91 -8.32 -12.43
C ASN A 35 -20.20 -7.57 -13.59
N LEU A 36 -19.16 -8.19 -14.14
CA LEU A 36 -18.43 -7.70 -15.31
C LEU A 36 -18.94 -8.35 -16.60
N ASP A 37 -20.10 -9.02 -16.57
CA ASP A 37 -20.82 -9.44 -17.78
C ASP A 37 -21.84 -8.38 -18.17
N SER A 38 -21.34 -7.16 -18.31
CA SER A 38 -21.64 -6.38 -19.50
C SER A 38 -20.30 -6.10 -20.17
N THR A 39 -19.66 -7.16 -20.68
CA THR A 39 -18.84 -7.00 -21.86
C THR A 39 -19.78 -6.54 -22.98
N SER A 40 -20.07 -5.24 -23.01
CA SER A 40 -19.81 -4.53 -24.25
C SER A 40 -18.42 -5.02 -24.64
N SER A 41 -18.31 -5.67 -25.79
CA SER A 41 -17.04 -5.97 -26.39
C SER A 41 -16.28 -4.66 -26.48
N SER A 42 -15.53 -4.31 -25.43
CA SER A 42 -14.39 -3.44 -25.53
C SER A 42 -13.39 -4.31 -26.27
N THR A 43 -13.65 -4.42 -27.57
CA THR A 43 -12.62 -4.46 -28.58
C THR A 43 -11.56 -3.50 -28.04
N ILE A 44 -10.49 -4.04 -27.45
CA ILE A 44 -9.22 -3.30 -27.42
C ILE A 44 -9.13 -2.85 -28.87
N PRO A 45 -9.30 -1.53 -29.17
CA PRO A 45 -9.29 -1.12 -30.55
C PRO A 45 -7.98 -1.67 -31.09
N LYS A 46 -8.05 -2.64 -32.02
CA LYS A 46 -6.90 -3.04 -32.81
C LYS A 46 -6.31 -1.72 -33.21
N GLU A 47 -5.10 -1.37 -32.76
CA GLU A 47 -4.49 -0.07 -33.03
C GLU A 47 -4.62 0.16 -34.54
N THR A 48 -5.65 0.91 -34.89
CA THR A 48 -6.00 1.19 -36.26
C THR A 48 -5.30 2.51 -36.41
N TRP A 49 -4.22 2.53 -37.17
CA TRP A 49 -3.53 3.76 -37.50
C TRP A 49 -4.57 4.74 -38.04
N HIS A 50 -5.06 5.63 -37.18
CA HIS A 50 -6.03 6.64 -37.57
C HIS A 50 -5.26 7.66 -38.40
N PRO A 51 -5.74 8.01 -39.61
CA PRO A 51 -5.13 9.09 -40.36
C PRO A 51 -5.18 10.34 -39.48
N VAL A 52 -4.02 10.98 -39.29
CA VAL A 52 -3.84 12.13 -38.39
C VAL A 52 -5.00 13.11 -38.54
N ASP A 53 -5.82 13.26 -37.49
CA ASP A 53 -6.95 14.18 -37.48
C ASP A 53 -6.49 15.60 -37.84
N MET A 54 -7.32 16.38 -38.53
CA MET A 54 -6.97 17.74 -38.95
C MET A 54 -6.51 18.61 -37.76
N ALA A 55 -7.09 18.41 -36.57
CA ALA A 55 -6.66 19.09 -35.34
C ALA A 55 -5.22 18.70 -34.93
N THR A 56 -4.87 17.42 -34.98
CA THR A 56 -3.49 16.95 -34.75
C THR A 56 -2.53 17.41 -35.84
N ARG A 57 -3.00 17.55 -37.08
CA ARG A 57 -2.23 18.11 -38.21
C ARG A 57 -1.96 19.60 -38.05
N THR A 58 -2.92 20.36 -37.55
CA THR A 58 -2.74 21.80 -37.25
C THR A 58 -1.83 22.01 -36.05
N ALA A 59 -1.95 21.19 -35.01
CA ALA A 59 -1.04 21.24 -33.86
C ALA A 59 0.40 20.90 -34.25
N SER A 60 0.60 19.85 -35.06
CA SER A 60 1.94 19.49 -35.57
C SER A 60 2.50 20.55 -36.52
N GLN A 61 1.68 21.15 -37.38
CA GLN A 61 2.12 22.28 -38.20
C GLN A 61 2.45 23.52 -37.38
N ASN A 62 1.76 23.78 -36.27
CA ASN A 62 2.11 24.88 -35.37
C ASN A 62 3.45 24.64 -34.66
N VAL A 63 3.75 23.41 -34.23
CA VAL A 63 5.08 23.04 -33.69
C VAL A 63 6.17 23.21 -34.74
N LEU A 64 5.94 22.73 -35.98
CA LEU A 64 6.87 22.92 -37.09
C LEU A 64 7.08 24.41 -37.43
N ASN A 65 6.03 25.21 -37.38
CA ASN A 65 6.11 26.66 -37.64
C ASN A 65 6.85 27.42 -36.53
N VAL A 66 6.78 26.96 -35.27
CA VAL A 66 7.59 27.51 -34.16
C VAL A 66 9.08 27.20 -34.39
N VAL A 67 9.40 25.99 -34.85
CA VAL A 67 10.77 25.56 -35.20
C VAL A 67 11.30 26.31 -36.43
N ILE A 68 10.46 26.64 -37.42
CA ILE A 68 10.87 27.36 -38.64
C ILE A 68 10.99 28.89 -38.40
N LYS A 69 10.14 29.48 -37.54
CA LYS A 69 10.17 30.92 -37.22
C LYS A 69 11.30 31.30 -36.27
N THR A 70 11.71 30.40 -35.39
CA THR A 70 12.98 30.52 -34.69
C THR A 70 14.05 30.13 -35.70
N GLY A 71 14.75 31.09 -36.32
CA GLY A 71 15.85 30.82 -37.24
C GLY A 71 17.08 30.18 -36.57
N GLY A 72 16.86 29.19 -35.70
CA GLY A 72 17.87 28.49 -34.94
C GLY A 72 18.57 27.48 -35.84
N LYS A 73 19.90 27.52 -35.83
CA LYS A 73 20.73 26.43 -36.35
C LYS A 73 20.14 25.11 -35.84
N ALA A 74 19.96 24.13 -36.72
CA ALA A 74 19.53 22.79 -36.32
C ALA A 74 20.55 22.29 -35.28
N GLN A 75 20.21 22.37 -34.00
CA GLN A 75 21.06 21.87 -32.93
C GLN A 75 21.30 20.40 -33.23
N THR A 76 22.56 20.00 -33.24
CA THR A 76 22.90 18.60 -33.43
C THR A 76 22.29 17.81 -32.27
N HIS A 77 21.94 16.55 -32.49
CA HIS A 77 21.40 15.70 -31.42
C HIS A 77 22.35 15.66 -30.21
N GLU A 78 23.66 15.75 -30.45
CA GLU A 78 24.68 15.85 -29.42
C GLU A 78 24.54 17.13 -28.57
N GLU A 79 24.24 18.26 -29.19
CA GLU A 79 24.07 19.54 -28.50
C GLU A 79 22.80 19.54 -27.65
N LEU A 80 21.70 18.99 -28.16
CA LEU A 80 20.47 18.78 -27.40
C LEU A 80 20.69 17.84 -26.19
N TRP A 81 21.40 16.74 -26.40
CA TRP A 81 21.69 15.80 -25.31
C TRP A 81 22.63 16.39 -24.27
N LYS A 82 23.60 17.19 -24.71
CA LYS A 82 24.49 17.92 -23.80
C LYS A 82 23.70 18.91 -22.96
N GLN A 83 22.82 19.70 -23.57
CA GLN A 83 21.95 20.63 -22.86
C GLN A 83 21.06 19.90 -21.85
N MET A 84 20.36 18.85 -22.26
CA MET A 84 19.52 18.06 -21.34
C MET A 84 20.34 17.41 -20.21
N SER A 85 21.56 16.95 -20.49
CA SER A 85 22.45 16.41 -19.47
C SER A 85 22.93 17.47 -18.49
N GLU A 86 23.14 18.71 -18.93
CA GLU A 86 23.51 19.82 -18.05
C GLU A 86 22.32 20.22 -17.17
N GLU A 87 21.14 20.38 -17.76
CA GLU A 87 19.89 20.66 -17.03
C GLU A 87 19.57 19.57 -15.99
N ALA A 88 19.75 18.29 -16.35
CA ALA A 88 19.55 17.18 -15.42
C ALA A 88 20.54 17.19 -14.24
N LYS A 89 21.78 17.66 -14.45
CA LYS A 89 22.75 17.83 -13.35
C LYS A 89 22.33 18.96 -12.42
N ASP A 90 21.94 20.10 -12.97
CA ASP A 90 21.45 21.25 -12.18
C ASP A 90 20.19 20.90 -11.37
N GLU A 91 19.34 20.04 -11.93
CA GLU A 91 18.16 19.52 -11.23
C GLU A 91 18.56 18.57 -10.09
N LEU A 92 19.53 17.68 -10.33
CA LEU A 92 20.03 16.75 -9.32
C LEU A 92 20.72 17.45 -8.15
N GLU A 93 21.43 18.56 -8.42
CA GLU A 93 22.03 19.39 -7.37
C GLU A 93 20.97 20.10 -6.52
N ARG A 94 19.89 20.59 -7.16
CA ARG A 94 18.76 21.21 -6.45
C ARG A 94 17.93 20.21 -5.65
N TYR A 95 17.71 19.03 -6.22
CA TYR A 95 16.89 17.96 -5.66
C TYR A 95 17.66 16.65 -5.66
N PRO A 96 18.57 16.46 -4.69
CA PRO A 96 19.34 15.24 -4.61
C PRO A 96 18.40 14.03 -4.44
N PRO A 97 18.74 12.87 -5.02
CA PRO A 97 17.96 11.65 -4.87
C PRO A 97 17.73 11.35 -3.38
N HIS A 98 16.55 10.84 -3.06
CA HIS A 98 16.25 10.47 -1.68
C HIS A 98 17.16 9.36 -1.19
N ASP A 99 18.07 9.72 -0.29
CA ASP A 99 18.86 8.78 0.51
C ASP A 99 17.93 7.90 1.38
N PRO A 100 18.23 6.61 1.63
CA PRO A 100 17.64 5.86 2.73
C PRO A 100 17.48 6.67 4.04
N TYR A 101 18.41 7.54 4.40
CA TYR A 101 18.30 8.36 5.62
C TYR A 101 17.29 9.52 5.53
N PHE A 102 16.73 9.77 4.35
CA PHE A 102 15.74 10.81 4.13
C PHE A 102 14.50 10.61 5.02
N GLY A 103 14.12 11.65 5.76
CA GLY A 103 13.04 11.58 6.76
C GLY A 103 13.37 10.76 8.02
N ARG A 104 14.63 10.33 8.20
CA ARG A 104 15.16 9.66 9.40
C ARG A 104 16.38 10.39 9.99
N SER A 105 16.65 11.60 9.53
CA SER A 105 17.69 12.49 10.03
C SER A 105 17.06 13.67 10.78
N VAL A 106 17.71 14.10 11.86
CA VAL A 106 17.32 15.27 12.66
C VAL A 106 18.57 16.11 12.89
N LYS A 107 18.52 17.39 12.50
CA LYS A 107 19.59 18.34 12.80
C LYS A 107 19.62 18.62 14.30
N VAL A 108 20.81 18.61 14.90
CA VAL A 108 21.00 19.06 16.28
C VAL A 108 21.01 20.58 16.28
N VAL A 109 20.15 21.18 17.09
CA VAL A 109 20.04 22.64 17.27
C VAL A 109 20.61 22.99 18.63
N ASP A 110 21.42 24.04 18.70
CA ASP A 110 22.02 24.56 19.95
C ASP A 110 22.80 23.53 20.78
N GLY A 111 23.39 22.52 20.12
CA GLY A 111 24.12 21.45 20.80
C GLY A 111 23.24 20.53 21.68
N ASN A 112 21.91 20.68 21.66
CA ASN A 112 21.00 19.86 22.45
C ASN A 112 20.77 18.49 21.79
N ILE A 113 21.71 17.58 22.03
CA ILE A 113 21.69 16.21 21.49
C ILE A 113 20.52 15.40 22.05
N GLN A 114 20.17 15.61 23.33
CA GLN A 114 19.10 14.85 23.99
C GLN A 114 17.75 15.07 23.32
N GLU A 115 17.42 16.33 23.02
CA GLU A 115 16.18 16.67 22.34
C GLU A 115 16.16 16.13 20.90
N ALA A 116 17.28 16.28 20.17
CA ALA A 116 17.40 15.73 18.83
C ALA A 116 17.17 14.20 18.80
N PHE A 117 17.71 13.47 19.79
CA PHE A 117 17.47 12.02 19.93
C PHE A 117 16.01 11.68 20.24
N ARG A 118 15.34 12.43 21.11
CA ARG A 118 13.90 12.22 21.41
C ARG A 118 13.04 12.46 20.17
N ARG A 119 13.33 13.52 19.41
CA ARG A 119 12.66 13.82 18.14
C ARG A 119 12.88 12.69 17.12
N LEU A 120 14.12 12.24 16.96
CA LEU A 120 14.47 11.13 16.09
C LEU A 120 13.73 9.84 16.48
N SER A 121 13.72 9.49 17.77
CA SER A 121 13.00 8.31 18.29
C SER A 121 11.50 8.36 17.98
N THR A 122 10.89 9.53 18.11
CA THR A 122 9.47 9.76 17.77
C THR A 122 9.22 9.55 16.27
N ILE A 123 10.09 10.08 15.41
CA ILE A 123 10.02 9.92 13.95
C ILE A 123 10.11 8.44 13.57
N LEU A 124 11.11 7.71 14.10
CA LEU A 124 11.29 6.28 13.83
C LEU A 124 10.11 5.44 14.32
N SER A 125 9.50 5.80 15.45
CA SER A 125 8.32 5.15 16.01
C SER A 125 7.07 5.38 15.14
N ARG A 126 6.85 6.62 14.69
CA ARG A 126 5.74 6.97 13.78
C ARG A 126 5.84 6.23 12.45
N ASN A 127 7.05 6.15 11.90
CA ASN A 127 7.35 5.43 10.67
C ASN A 127 7.41 3.89 10.87
N LYS A 128 7.30 3.42 12.12
CA LYS A 128 7.29 2.00 12.51
C LYS A 128 8.55 1.23 12.10
N VAL A 129 9.69 1.92 12.00
CA VAL A 129 10.98 1.35 11.53
C VAL A 129 11.41 0.19 12.42
N ALA A 130 11.44 0.40 13.74
CA ALA A 130 11.84 -0.64 14.69
C ALA A 130 10.91 -1.88 14.65
N LYS A 131 9.59 -1.65 14.50
CA LYS A 131 8.63 -2.76 14.36
C LYS A 131 8.89 -3.53 13.07
N GLN A 132 9.12 -2.84 11.95
CA GLN A 132 9.38 -3.48 10.67
C GLN A 132 10.67 -4.28 10.70
N LEU A 133 11.73 -3.72 11.27
CA LEU A 133 13.03 -4.40 11.42
C LEU A 133 12.85 -5.72 12.18
N ARG A 134 12.20 -5.69 13.35
CA ARG A 134 11.91 -6.89 14.16
C ARG A 134 11.04 -7.93 13.44
N MET A 135 10.10 -7.48 12.59
CA MET A 135 9.27 -8.39 11.79
C MET A 135 10.00 -8.94 10.56
N ALA A 136 11.04 -8.24 10.08
CA ALA A 136 11.84 -8.63 8.92
C ALA A 136 13.02 -9.53 9.29
N GLU A 137 13.46 -9.54 10.56
CA GLU A 137 14.51 -10.43 11.08
C GLU A 137 14.29 -11.91 10.71
N ARG A 138 13.03 -12.36 10.60
CA ARG A 138 12.68 -13.72 10.20
C ARG A 138 11.57 -13.71 9.16
N HIS A 139 11.62 -14.67 8.24
CA HIS A 139 10.57 -14.82 7.24
C HIS A 139 9.24 -15.23 7.88
N GLU A 140 8.22 -14.36 7.72
CA GLU A 140 6.83 -14.68 8.06
C GLU A 140 6.11 -15.27 6.83
N LYS A 141 5.59 -16.50 6.96
CA LYS A 141 4.79 -17.15 5.91
C LYS A 141 3.59 -16.27 5.53
N LYS A 142 3.28 -16.20 4.22
CA LYS A 142 2.20 -15.34 3.67
C LYS A 142 0.84 -15.51 4.38
N GLY A 143 0.43 -16.74 4.68
CA GLY A 143 -0.83 -17.01 5.38
C GLY A 143 -0.85 -16.49 6.82
N VAL A 144 0.26 -16.64 7.54
CA VAL A 144 0.42 -16.12 8.91
C VAL A 144 0.37 -14.59 8.90
N LYS A 145 1.08 -13.97 7.95
CA LYS A 145 1.05 -12.51 7.74
C LYS A 145 -0.35 -11.97 7.52
N ARG A 146 -1.16 -12.64 6.69
CA ARG A 146 -2.57 -12.24 6.44
C ARG A 146 -3.40 -12.28 7.71
N ARG A 147 -3.39 -13.40 8.44
CA ARG A 147 -4.12 -13.54 9.71
C ARG A 147 -3.69 -12.48 10.72
N ARG A 148 -2.38 -12.25 10.86
CA ARG A 148 -1.85 -11.21 11.76
C ARG A 148 -2.37 -9.82 11.37
N LEU A 149 -2.29 -9.44 10.10
CA LEU A 149 -2.75 -8.12 9.62
C LEU A 149 -4.26 -7.92 9.83
N GLU A 150 -5.05 -8.97 9.61
CA GLU A 150 -6.49 -8.96 9.89
C GLU A 150 -6.78 -8.78 11.38
N SER A 151 -6.16 -9.57 12.26
CA SER A 151 -6.31 -9.42 13.71
C SER A 151 -5.78 -8.08 14.24
N GLU A 152 -4.70 -7.54 13.65
CA GLU A 152 -4.23 -6.18 13.98
C GLU A 152 -5.24 -5.11 13.54
N ARG A 153 -5.81 -5.24 12.34
CA ARG A 153 -6.83 -4.31 11.83
C ARG A 153 -8.07 -4.33 12.72
N TRP A 154 -8.57 -5.51 13.05
CA TRP A 154 -9.75 -5.67 13.90
C TRP A 154 -9.54 -5.04 15.28
N ARG A 155 -8.39 -5.29 15.94
CA ARG A 155 -8.06 -4.68 17.23
C ARG A 155 -8.01 -3.15 17.17
N ARG A 156 -7.49 -2.57 16.08
CA ARG A 156 -7.47 -1.11 15.88
C ARG A 156 -8.88 -0.54 15.73
N LEU A 157 -9.72 -1.18 14.92
CA LEU A 157 -11.09 -0.75 14.70
C LEU A 157 -11.91 -0.88 16.00
N PHE A 158 -11.79 -2.02 16.68
CA PHE A 158 -12.45 -2.24 17.97
C PHE A 158 -12.06 -1.17 18.99
N ALA A 159 -10.76 -0.92 19.17
CA ALA A 159 -10.28 0.12 20.10
C ALA A 159 -10.76 1.52 19.70
N HIS A 160 -10.91 1.80 18.41
CA HIS A 160 -11.44 3.07 17.92
C HIS A 160 -12.92 3.24 18.23
N GLU A 161 -13.74 2.23 17.96
CA GLU A 161 -15.18 2.24 18.27
C GLU A 161 -15.43 2.29 19.78
N VAL A 162 -14.69 1.53 20.58
CA VAL A 162 -14.73 1.63 22.06
C VAL A 162 -14.39 3.05 22.52
N ARG A 163 -13.34 3.66 21.96
CA ARG A 163 -12.96 5.04 22.32
C ARG A 163 -14.07 6.05 21.99
N LYS A 164 -14.70 5.94 20.82
CA LYS A 164 -15.84 6.80 20.44
C LYS A 164 -17.01 6.67 21.42
N ASN A 165 -17.36 5.43 21.76
CA ASN A 165 -18.47 5.16 22.68
C ASN A 165 -18.18 5.72 24.07
N VAL A 166 -16.96 5.52 24.60
CA VAL A 166 -16.53 6.09 25.89
C VAL A 166 -16.53 7.62 25.85
N GLN A 167 -16.06 8.23 24.76
CA GLN A 167 -16.10 9.68 24.59
C GLN A 167 -17.54 10.21 24.58
N LEU A 168 -18.47 9.51 23.94
CA LEU A 168 -19.89 9.87 23.96
C LEU A 168 -20.47 9.80 25.37
N VAL A 169 -20.26 8.69 26.09
CA VAL A 169 -20.71 8.53 27.48
C VAL A 169 -20.12 9.63 28.37
N THR A 170 -18.84 9.93 28.23
CA THR A 170 -18.18 11.00 28.98
C THR A 170 -18.83 12.36 28.69
N LYS A 171 -19.16 12.64 27.42
CA LYS A 171 -19.87 13.89 27.04
C LYS A 171 -21.27 13.95 27.64
N ILE A 172 -22.02 12.85 27.68
CA ILE A 172 -23.35 12.78 28.30
C ILE A 172 -23.25 13.05 29.80
N ARG A 173 -22.34 12.37 30.50
CA ARG A 173 -22.07 12.57 31.92
C ARG A 173 -21.68 14.02 32.23
N ASN A 174 -20.80 14.62 31.43
CA ASN A 174 -20.37 16.00 31.64
C ASN A 174 -21.49 17.04 31.41
N ARG A 175 -22.59 16.67 30.73
CA ARG A 175 -23.78 17.50 30.53
C ARG A 175 -24.78 17.43 31.69
N GLY A 176 -24.54 16.56 32.68
CA GLY A 176 -25.37 16.47 33.89
C GLY A 176 -26.54 15.48 33.82
N ALA A 177 -26.44 14.45 32.97
CA ALA A 177 -27.26 13.24 33.09
C ALA A 177 -26.65 12.26 34.11
#